data_AF-A0A9W9FAT9-F1
#
_entry.id   AF-A0A9W9FAT9-F1
#
_cell.length_a   1.000
_cell.length_b   1.000
_cell.length_c   1.000
_cell.angle_alpha   90.00
_cell.angle_beta   90.00
_cell.angle_gamma   90.00
#
_symmetry.space_group_name_H-M   'P 1'
#
loop_
_entity.id
_entity.type
_entity.pdbx_description
1 polymer ?
#
loop_
_entity_poly.entity_id
_entity_poly.type
_entity_poly.pdbx_seq_one_letter_code
_entity_poly.pdbx_strand_id
1 'polypeptide(L)' 'MCSVYIFLYDCGCSVEEGGVVYCAKKGTPSCHGVKEHFRRRQGYNCPKHTTGSG' A
#
# COMPACT_ATOMS: atom_id res chain seq x y z
N MET A 1 -1.36 3.89 -15.21
CA MET A 1 -1.96 4.55 -14.02
C MET A 1 -1.02 4.32 -12.86
N CYS A 2 -0.81 5.31 -11.99
CA CYS A 2 -0.02 5.09 -10.79
C CYS A 2 -0.86 4.24 -9.82
N SER A 3 -0.23 3.32 -9.11
CA SER A 3 -0.92 2.39 -8.21
C SER A 3 -0.19 2.31 -6.89
N VAL A 4 -0.93 2.21 -5.79
CA VAL A 4 -0.39 1.88 -4.47
C VAL A 4 -1.14 0.67 -3.93
N TYR A 5 -0.41 -0.27 -3.35
CA TYR A 5 -0.99 -1.46 -2.74
C TYR A 5 -1.05 -1.28 -1.23
N ILE A 6 -2.23 -1.46 -0.65
CA ILE A 6 -2.46 -1.28 0.78
C ILE A 6 -2.93 -2.62 1.35
N PHE A 7 -2.16 -3.18 2.28
CA PHE A 7 -2.58 -4.36 3.03
C PHE A 7 -3.42 -3.98 4.24
N LEU A 8 -4.56 -4.66 4.38
CA LEU A 8 -5.44 -4.57 5.54
C LEU A 8 -5.27 -5.83 6.38
N TYR A 9 -4.89 -5.65 7.65
CA TYR A 9 -4.66 -6.74 8.61
C TYR A 9 -5.84 -6.87 9.58
N ASP A 10 -5.99 -8.04 10.20
CA ASP A 10 -7.08 -8.31 11.16
C ASP A 10 -7.04 -7.43 12.41
N CYS A 11 -5.85 -6.95 12.79
CA CYS A 11 -5.69 -5.98 13.88
C CYS A 11 -6.23 -4.57 13.56
N GLY A 12 -6.77 -4.35 12.35
CA GLY A 12 -7.28 -3.06 11.88
C GLY A 12 -6.22 -2.16 11.24
N CYS A 13 -4.95 -2.58 11.24
CA CYS A 13 -3.88 -1.81 10.61
C CYS A 13 -3.97 -1.86 9.07
N SER A 14 -3.72 -0.71 8.45
CA SER A 14 -3.36 -0.59 7.04
C SER A 14 -1.86 -0.32 6.87
N VAL A 15 -1.24 -0.99 5.89
CA VAL A 15 0.20 -0.85 5.58
C VAL A 15 0.37 -0.77 4.07
N GLU A 16 1.05 0.27 3.59
CA GLU A 16 1.45 0.37 2.19
C GLU A 16 2.55 -0.64 1.87
N GLU A 17 2.38 -1.38 0.77
CA GLU A 17 3.37 -2.31 0.26
C GLU A 17 4.22 -1.63 -0.81
N GLY A 18 5.52 -1.51 -0.55
CA GLY A 18 6.50 -1.04 -1.54
C GLY A 18 6.37 0.43 -1.98
N GLY A 19 5.35 1.15 -1.50
CA GLY A 19 5.05 2.54 -1.86
C GLY A 19 4.30 2.69 -3.19
N VAL A 20 4.25 3.93 -3.70
CA VAL A 20 3.54 4.25 -4.95
C VAL A 20 4.34 3.77 -6.16
N VAL A 21 3.75 2.86 -6.94
CA VAL A 21 4.23 2.49 -8.28
C VAL A 21 3.80 3.57 -9.27
N TYR A 22 4.76 4.39 -9.69
CA TYR A 22 4.52 5.45 -10.66
C TYR A 22 4.43 4.90 -12.09
N CYS A 23 3.44 5.35 -12.86
CA CYS A 23 3.37 5.03 -14.28
C CYS A 23 4.15 6.04 -15.13
N ALA A 24 4.42 5.67 -16.39
CA ALA A 24 5.13 6.49 -17.36
C ALA A 24 4.48 7.87 -17.63
N LYS A 25 3.20 8.05 -17.28
CA LYS A 25 2.47 9.31 -17.44
C LYS A 25 2.64 10.26 -16.26
N LYS A 26 3.36 9.90 -15.19
CA LYS A 26 3.56 10.77 -14.01
C LYS A 26 4.10 12.14 -14.44
N GLY A 27 3.48 13.21 -13.96
CA GLY A 27 3.87 14.59 -14.30
C GLY A 27 3.31 15.10 -15.63
N THR A 28 2.61 14.27 -16.41
CA THR A 28 1.90 14.70 -17.62
C THR A 28 0.42 14.98 -17.31
N PRO A 29 -0.27 15.80 -18.12
CA PRO A 29 -1.71 16.04 -17.96
C PRO A 29 -2.56 14.77 -18.11
N SER A 30 -2.02 13.72 -18.73
CA SER A 30 -2.67 12.41 -18.86
C SER A 30 -2.51 11.50 -17.62
N CYS A 31 -1.92 12.02 -16.53
CA CYS A 31 -1.85 11.32 -15.25
C CYS A 31 -3.15 11.51 -14.47
N HIS A 32 -3.95 10.46 -14.34
CA HIS A 32 -5.20 10.50 -13.57
C HIS A 32 -4.99 10.30 -12.05
N GLY A 33 -3.77 10.46 -11.55
CA GLY A 33 -3.43 10.26 -10.13
C GLY A 33 -3.02 8.84 -9.75
N VAL A 34 -3.05 8.56 -8.45
CA VAL A 34 -2.70 7.27 -7.82
C VAL A 34 -3.98 6.54 -7.46
N LYS A 35 -4.09 5.28 -7.87
CA LYS A 35 -5.19 4.40 -7.48
C LYS A 35 -4.77 3.49 -6.33
N GLU A 36 -5.57 3.47 -5.28
CA GLU A 36 -5.38 2.57 -4.14
C GLU A 36 -5.93 1.17 -4.44
N HIS A 37 -5.13 0.16 -4.11
CA HIS A 37 -5.48 -1.25 -4.24
C HIS A 37 -5.43 -1.92 -2.88
N PHE A 38 -6.59 -2.09 -2.26
CA PHE A 38 -6.72 -2.74 -0.95
C PHE A 38 -6.68 -4.26 -1.07
N ARG A 39 -5.84 -4.89 -0.24
CA ARG A 39 -5.71 -6.36 -0.15
C ARG A 39 -5.79 -6.79 1.30
N ARG A 40 -6.77 -7.62 1.65
CA ARG A 40 -6.88 -8.17 3.00
C ARG A 40 -5.85 -9.29 3.21
N ARG A 41 -5.09 -9.22 4.29
CA ARG A 41 -4.16 -10.26 4.74
C ARG A 41 -4.66 -10.80 6.08
N GLN A 42 -5.54 -11.79 6.01
CA GLN A 42 -6.06 -12.46 7.19
C GLN A 42 -5.08 -13.51 7.71
N GLY A 43 -4.84 -13.55 9.02
CA GLY A 43 -3.92 -14.50 9.66
C GLY A 43 -2.42 -14.21 9.43
N TYR A 44 -2.07 -13.06 8.85
CA TYR A 44 -0.67 -12.62 8.71
C TYR A 44 -0.28 -11.70 9.85
N ASN A 45 0.97 -11.81 10.32
CA ASN A 45 1.52 -10.89 11.30
C ASN A 45 1.59 -9.46 10.73
N CYS A 46 1.00 -8.51 11.44
CA CYS A 46 1.05 -7.12 11.04
C CYS A 46 2.42 -6.51 11.39
N PRO A 47 3.14 -5.93 10.42
CA PRO A 47 4.46 -5.36 10.66
C PRO A 47 4.44 -4.20 11.67
N LYS A 48 3.32 -3.48 11.79
CA LYS A 48 3.13 -2.41 12.79
C LYS A 48 3.16 -2.91 14.24
N HIS A 49 2.90 -4.19 14.47
CA HIS A 49 2.96 -4.79 15.81
C HIS A 49 4.23 -5.61 16.03
N THR A 50 4.96 -5.95 14.97
CA THR A 50 6.23 -6.70 15.08
C THR A 50 7.45 -5.79 15.17
N THR A 51 7.29 -4.47 15.05
CA THR A 51 8.41 -3.49 15.15
C THR A 51 8.60 -3.04 16.60
N GLY A 52 8.88 -4.01 17.47
CA GLY A 52 9.19 -3.82 18.89
C GLY A 52 10.26 -4.81 19.33
N SER A 53 11.37 -4.88 18.59
CA SER A 53 12.54 -5.68 18.97
C SER A 53 13.82 -4.91 18.61
N GLY A 54 14.45 -4.32 19.62
CA GLY A 54 15.78 -3.68 19.54
C GLY A 54 15.84 -2.34 20.23
#